data_AF-A0A7X3UR00-F1
#
_entry.id   AF-A0A7X3UR00-F1
#
_cell.length_a   1.000
_cell.length_b   1.000
_cell.length_c   1.000
_cell.angle_alpha   90.00
_cell.angle_beta   90.00
_cell.angle_gamma   90.00
#
_symmetry.space_group_name_H-M   'P 1'
#
loop_
_entity.id
_entity.type
_entity.pdbx_description
1 polymer ?
#
loop_
_entity_poly.entity_id
_entity_poly.type
_entity_poly.pdbx_seq_one_letter_code
_entity_poly.pdbx_strand_id
1 'polypeptide(L)'
;MRKILLVFLLFLAIPVSSYGKEEGYKTYTNIGELKPPAVTISQVLSSRDEFDRKIFTLEGQVGELEFKKMANGRKFTLFQFFEDDPEKGINIYARGFVEGIENGSRVRIWGRYSKHKRYFLSKRKNIMKAKKIHILQEIPEALEDLPVEKNSS
;
A
#
# COMPACT_ATOMS: atom_id res chain seq x y z
N MET A 1 41.70 -55.02 -7.16
CA MET A 1 41.06 -54.52 -8.39
C MET A 1 40.76 -53.04 -8.21
N ARG A 2 41.24 -52.20 -9.13
CA ARG A 2 40.88 -50.78 -9.25
C ARG A 2 39.38 -50.63 -9.57
N LYS A 3 38.74 -49.62 -8.99
CA LYS A 3 37.81 -48.63 -9.61
C LYS A 3 37.08 -47.91 -8.45
N ILE A 4 37.58 -46.74 -8.03
CA ILE A 4 37.07 -45.39 -8.42
C ILE A 4 35.71 -45.15 -7.73
N LEU A 5 35.67 -44.45 -6.58
CA LEU A 5 35.77 -42.98 -6.43
C LEU A 5 34.55 -42.25 -7.02
N LEU A 6 33.97 -41.34 -6.23
CA LEU A 6 33.00 -40.29 -6.59
C LEU A 6 31.53 -40.69 -6.81
N VAL A 7 30.73 -40.75 -5.73
CA VAL A 7 29.29 -40.42 -5.81
C VAL A 7 28.81 -39.46 -4.70
N PHE A 8 29.68 -39.05 -3.77
CA PHE A 8 29.27 -38.15 -2.66
C PHE A 8 29.59 -36.66 -2.86
N LEU A 9 30.06 -36.26 -4.05
CA LEU A 9 30.54 -34.90 -4.34
C LEU A 9 29.81 -34.25 -5.53
N LEU A 10 28.52 -34.59 -5.73
CA LEU A 10 27.65 -33.91 -6.71
C LEU A 10 26.52 -33.09 -6.05
N PHE A 11 26.71 -32.66 -4.80
CA PHE A 11 25.79 -31.74 -4.11
C PHE A 11 26.35 -30.32 -3.91
N LEU A 12 27.58 -30.05 -4.38
CA LEU A 12 28.26 -28.76 -4.19
C LEU A 12 28.32 -27.86 -5.44
N ALA A 13 27.65 -28.24 -6.52
CA ALA A 13 27.58 -27.46 -7.75
C ALA A 13 26.13 -27.20 -8.19
N ILE A 14 25.21 -26.98 -7.24
CA ILE A 14 24.03 -26.19 -7.60
C ILE A 14 24.59 -24.77 -7.76
N PRO A 15 24.59 -24.19 -8.98
CA PRO A 15 24.89 -22.78 -9.10
C PRO A 15 23.95 -22.09 -8.14
N VAL A 16 24.50 -21.35 -7.18
CA VAL A 16 23.75 -20.37 -6.39
C VAL A 16 23.14 -19.48 -7.46
N SER A 17 21.91 -19.81 -7.85
CA SER A 17 21.26 -19.21 -8.99
C SER A 17 21.16 -17.76 -8.61
N SER A 18 21.98 -16.98 -9.29
CA SER A 18 22.00 -15.53 -9.35
C SER A 18 20.94 -14.95 -8.45
N TYR A 19 21.36 -14.46 -7.28
CA TYR A 19 20.61 -13.45 -6.55
C TYR A 19 20.46 -12.31 -7.56
N GLY A 20 19.40 -12.38 -8.36
CA GLY A 20 19.07 -11.40 -9.35
C GLY A 20 19.02 -10.11 -8.59
N LYS A 21 19.91 -9.19 -8.97
CA LYS A 21 19.98 -7.82 -8.48
C LYS A 21 18.55 -7.36 -8.20
N GLU A 22 18.28 -6.94 -6.96
CA GLU A 22 17.05 -6.23 -6.61
C GLU A 22 17.06 -4.87 -7.30
N GLU A 23 16.97 -4.87 -8.63
CA GLU A 23 16.81 -3.66 -9.43
C GLU A 23 15.37 -3.18 -9.25
N GLY A 24 15.23 -2.19 -8.35
CA GLY A 24 14.17 -1.21 -8.42
C GLY A 24 12.80 -1.69 -7.98
N TYR A 25 12.64 -2.05 -6.69
CA TYR A 25 11.33 -1.83 -6.08
C TYR A 25 11.14 -0.32 -5.97
N LYS A 26 10.52 0.30 -6.99
CA LYS A 26 10.00 1.67 -6.89
C LYS A 26 9.18 1.74 -5.60
N THR A 27 9.67 2.48 -4.61
CA THR A 27 8.93 2.90 -3.43
C THR A 27 7.76 3.73 -3.97
N TYR A 28 6.53 3.19 -3.95
CA TYR A 28 5.35 3.83 -4.57
C TYR A 28 4.68 4.87 -3.64
N THR A 29 5.47 5.50 -2.78
CA THR A 29 4.95 6.24 -1.62
C THR A 29 5.79 7.49 -1.44
N ASN A 30 5.10 8.63 -1.38
CA ASN A 30 5.63 10.00 -1.48
C ASN A 30 5.93 10.50 -2.90
N ILE A 31 4.96 10.37 -3.83
CA ILE A 31 5.10 10.85 -5.22
C ILE A 31 4.39 12.20 -5.46
N GLY A 32 4.43 13.08 -4.46
CA GLY A 32 3.86 14.42 -4.50
C GLY A 32 2.37 14.49 -4.14
N GLU A 33 1.89 15.72 -3.99
CA GLU A 33 0.50 16.04 -3.63
C GLU A 33 -0.50 15.37 -4.58
N LEU A 34 -1.52 14.75 -3.99
CA LEU A 34 -2.67 14.24 -4.72
C LEU A 34 -3.79 15.28 -4.67
N LYS A 35 -4.46 15.50 -5.80
CA LYS A 35 -5.67 16.34 -5.83
C LYS A 35 -6.68 15.85 -4.78
N PRO A 36 -7.42 16.77 -4.12
CA PRO A 36 -8.48 16.40 -3.19
C PRO A 36 -9.44 15.36 -3.80
N PRO A 37 -9.96 14.44 -2.98
CA PRO A 37 -10.89 13.43 -3.47
C PRO A 37 -12.18 14.11 -3.97
N ALA A 38 -12.70 13.64 -5.10
CA ALA A 38 -14.01 14.04 -5.60
C ALA A 38 -15.15 13.14 -5.06
N VAL A 39 -14.79 12.08 -4.33
CA VAL A 39 -15.71 11.03 -3.86
C VAL A 39 -15.29 10.51 -2.49
N THR A 40 -16.27 10.08 -1.70
CA THR A 40 -16.08 9.53 -0.35
C THR A 40 -16.07 8.01 -0.35
N ILE A 41 -15.47 7.39 0.68
CA ILE A 41 -15.53 5.95 0.92
C ILE A 41 -16.98 5.51 1.06
N SER A 42 -17.79 6.28 1.80
CA SER A 42 -19.22 6.02 1.96
C SER A 42 -19.98 5.99 0.62
N GLN A 43 -19.71 6.93 -0.29
CA GLN A 43 -20.28 6.94 -1.65
C GLN A 43 -19.84 5.72 -2.48
N VAL A 44 -18.57 5.31 -2.36
CA VAL A 44 -18.06 4.12 -3.05
C VAL A 44 -18.76 2.86 -2.54
N LEU A 45 -19.00 2.76 -1.22
CA LEU A 45 -19.64 1.61 -0.61
C LEU A 45 -21.16 1.55 -0.87
N SER A 46 -21.82 2.67 -1.09
CA SER A 46 -23.24 2.71 -1.48
C SER A 46 -23.44 2.38 -2.97
N SER A 47 -22.49 2.74 -3.83
CA SER A 47 -22.60 2.60 -5.29
C SER A 47 -21.49 1.72 -5.90
N ARG A 48 -21.19 0.58 -5.26
CA ARG A 48 -20.00 -0.26 -5.56
C ARG A 48 -19.86 -0.67 -7.02
N ASP A 49 -20.98 -0.94 -7.69
CA ASP A 49 -20.98 -1.36 -9.09
C ASP A 49 -20.56 -0.24 -10.03
N GLU A 50 -20.92 1.00 -9.69
CA GLU A 50 -20.52 2.19 -10.43
C GLU A 50 -19.02 2.44 -10.32
N PHE A 51 -18.43 2.17 -9.15
CA PHE A 51 -17.01 2.39 -8.90
C PHE A 51 -16.11 1.21 -9.28
N ASP A 52 -16.67 0.04 -9.58
CA ASP A 52 -15.88 -1.17 -9.85
C ASP A 52 -14.87 -0.95 -10.98
N ARG A 53 -13.62 -1.34 -10.73
CA ARG A 53 -12.47 -1.21 -11.64
C ARG A 53 -12.06 0.23 -11.99
N LYS A 54 -12.77 1.26 -11.50
CA LYS A 54 -12.40 2.67 -11.70
C LYS A 54 -11.16 3.04 -10.89
N ILE A 55 -10.47 4.09 -11.34
CA ILE A 55 -9.30 4.68 -10.68
C ILE A 55 -9.70 6.06 -10.21
N PHE A 56 -9.53 6.33 -8.91
CA PHE A 56 -9.88 7.60 -8.30
C PHE A 56 -9.10 7.80 -7.00
N THR A 57 -9.27 8.97 -6.41
CA THR A 57 -8.65 9.36 -5.14
C THR A 57 -9.66 9.23 -4.01
N LEU A 58 -9.23 8.68 -2.88
CA LEU A 58 -9.94 8.68 -1.61
C LEU A 58 -9.06 9.26 -0.51
N GLU A 59 -9.70 9.74 0.55
CA GLU A 59 -9.07 10.18 1.78
C GLU A 59 -9.71 9.47 2.96
N GLY A 60 -8.94 9.22 4.01
CA GLY A 60 -9.40 8.47 5.17
C GLY A 60 -8.26 8.16 6.15
N GLN A 61 -8.59 7.38 7.17
CA GLN A 61 -7.68 6.92 8.21
C GLN A 61 -7.25 5.48 7.98
N VAL A 62 -6.03 5.17 8.42
CA VAL A 62 -5.45 3.84 8.38
C VAL A 62 -5.89 3.06 9.62
N GLY A 63 -6.56 1.94 9.42
CA GLY A 63 -6.88 0.96 10.47
C GLY A 63 -5.79 -0.09 10.63
N GLU A 64 -6.18 -1.33 10.89
CA GLU A 64 -5.25 -2.46 11.05
C GLU A 64 -4.27 -2.56 9.88
N LEU A 65 -2.99 -2.33 10.17
CA LEU A 65 -1.87 -2.29 9.22
C LEU A 65 -1.02 -3.57 9.30
N GLU A 66 -0.77 -4.19 8.15
CA GLU A 66 0.07 -5.36 8.02
C GLU A 66 1.16 -5.16 6.93
N PHE A 67 2.40 -5.46 7.29
CA PHE A 67 3.51 -5.57 6.34
C PHE A 67 3.80 -7.04 6.05
N LYS A 68 3.76 -7.44 4.77
CA LYS A 68 3.92 -8.83 4.37
C LYS A 68 4.95 -9.00 3.26
N LYS A 69 5.71 -10.10 3.35
CA LYS A 69 6.69 -10.54 2.34
C LYS A 69 6.26 -11.91 1.81
N MET A 70 6.09 -12.03 0.49
CA MET A 70 5.81 -13.29 -0.17
C MET A 70 7.09 -14.15 -0.24
N ALA A 71 6.92 -15.47 -0.42
CA ALA A 71 8.05 -16.40 -0.59
C ALA A 71 8.99 -16.02 -1.75
N ASN A 72 8.47 -15.40 -2.81
CA ASN A 72 9.26 -14.87 -3.93
C ASN A 72 9.91 -13.51 -3.65
N GLY A 73 10.02 -13.10 -2.39
CA GLY A 73 10.64 -11.84 -1.97
C GLY A 73 9.75 -10.60 -2.09
N ARG A 74 8.60 -10.67 -2.78
CA ARG A 74 7.75 -9.51 -3.02
C ARG A 74 7.13 -8.98 -1.73
N LYS A 75 7.40 -7.72 -1.43
CA LYS A 75 6.85 -6.97 -0.30
C LYS A 75 5.52 -6.30 -0.67
N PHE A 76 4.60 -6.22 0.27
CA PHE A 76 3.35 -5.49 0.15
C PHE A 76 2.84 -5.03 1.53
N THR A 77 2.09 -3.94 1.54
CA THR A 77 1.38 -3.43 2.71
C THR A 77 -0.12 -3.63 2.50
N LEU A 78 -0.78 -4.17 3.51
CA LEU A 78 -2.24 -4.26 3.59
C LEU A 78 -2.70 -3.39 4.74
N PHE A 79 -3.82 -2.69 4.57
CA PHE A 79 -4.47 -2.05 5.69
C PHE A 79 -5.96 -1.85 5.47
N GLN A 80 -6.71 -1.74 6.56
CA GLN A 80 -8.07 -1.23 6.54
C GLN A 80 -8.06 0.29 6.37
N PHE A 81 -9.00 0.84 5.62
CA PHE A 81 -9.06 2.26 5.30
C PHE A 81 -10.50 2.75 5.34
N PHE A 82 -10.77 3.73 6.20
CA PHE A 82 -12.11 4.18 6.55
C PHE A 82 -12.15 5.70 6.71
N GLU A 83 -13.34 6.27 6.73
CA GLU A 83 -13.54 7.70 7.01
C GLU A 83 -13.59 7.93 8.51
N ASP A 84 -14.73 7.59 9.11
CA ASP A 84 -14.98 7.77 10.54
C ASP A 84 -15.20 6.44 11.27
N ASP A 85 -15.77 5.44 10.57
CA ASP A 85 -16.17 4.16 11.15
C ASP A 85 -15.32 3.01 10.57
N PRO A 86 -14.52 2.32 11.39
CA PRO A 86 -13.70 1.20 10.93
C PRO A 86 -14.55 0.08 10.32
N GLU A 87 -15.78 -0.17 10.79
CA GLU A 87 -16.65 -1.22 10.23
C GLU A 87 -17.10 -0.90 8.79
N LYS A 88 -17.08 0.37 8.40
CA LYS A 88 -17.46 0.87 7.06
C LYS A 88 -16.24 1.22 6.20
N GLY A 89 -15.17 0.46 6.34
CA GLY A 89 -13.94 0.63 5.56
C GLY A 89 -13.87 -0.15 4.25
N ILE A 90 -12.83 0.16 3.48
CA ILE A 90 -12.32 -0.65 2.38
C ILE A 90 -10.95 -1.21 2.74
N ASN A 91 -10.51 -2.24 2.03
CA ASN A 91 -9.18 -2.80 2.19
C ASN A 91 -8.21 -2.18 1.17
N ILE A 92 -7.03 -1.77 1.61
CA ILE A 92 -5.99 -1.27 0.74
C ILE A 92 -4.93 -2.35 0.51
N TYR A 93 -4.50 -2.45 -0.75
CA TYR A 93 -3.33 -3.21 -1.14
C TYR A 93 -2.31 -2.27 -1.79
N ALA A 94 -1.14 -2.11 -1.18
CA ALA A 94 -0.01 -1.37 -1.73
C ALA A 94 1.15 -2.32 -2.04
N ARG A 95 1.87 -2.07 -3.15
CA ARG A 95 3.08 -2.82 -3.50
C ARG A 95 4.28 -2.19 -2.78
N GLY A 96 5.13 -3.01 -2.19
CA GLY A 96 6.23 -2.55 -1.33
C GLY A 96 5.78 -2.33 0.10
N PHE A 97 6.72 -1.95 0.96
CA PHE A 97 6.40 -1.40 2.28
C PHE A 97 6.22 0.10 2.14
N VAL A 98 5.10 0.60 2.66
CA VAL A 98 4.81 2.03 2.72
C VAL A 98 5.54 2.59 3.94
N GLU A 99 6.53 3.47 3.73
CA GLU A 99 7.27 4.11 4.82
C GLU A 99 6.44 5.24 5.46
N GLY A 100 6.57 5.41 6.78
CA GLY A 100 5.93 6.50 7.54
C GLY A 100 4.43 6.35 7.77
N ILE A 101 3.79 5.28 7.28
CA ILE A 101 2.38 4.98 7.58
C ILE A 101 2.27 4.19 8.88
N GLU A 102 1.31 4.55 9.70
CA GLU A 102 0.98 3.89 10.96
C GLU A 102 -0.54 3.78 11.13
N ASN A 103 -0.98 2.97 12.11
CA ASN A 103 -2.39 2.94 12.49
C ASN A 103 -2.80 4.35 12.95
N GLY A 104 -3.95 4.83 12.48
CA GLY A 104 -4.46 6.17 12.73
C GLY A 104 -3.97 7.23 11.73
N SER A 105 -2.93 6.96 10.92
CA SER A 105 -2.48 7.93 9.91
C SER A 105 -3.61 8.36 8.98
N ARG A 106 -3.74 9.67 8.77
CA ARG A 106 -4.64 10.21 7.75
C ARG A 106 -3.91 10.22 6.40
N VAL A 107 -4.50 9.59 5.40
CA VAL A 107 -3.83 9.41 4.10
C VAL A 107 -4.78 9.66 2.94
N ARG A 108 -4.21 10.17 1.85
CA ARG A 108 -4.85 10.29 0.55
C ARG A 108 -4.30 9.23 -0.40
N ILE A 109 -5.18 8.44 -1.00
CA ILE A 109 -4.83 7.28 -1.82
C ILE A 109 -5.43 7.45 -3.21
N TRP A 110 -4.57 7.40 -4.23
CA TRP A 110 -5.01 7.24 -5.61
C TRP A 110 -4.80 5.80 -6.06
N GLY A 111 -5.87 5.12 -6.42
CA GLY A 111 -5.83 3.67 -6.64
C GLY A 111 -6.97 3.16 -7.50
N ARG A 112 -6.86 1.88 -7.91
CA ARG A 112 -7.95 1.18 -8.61
C ARG A 112 -8.81 0.45 -7.59
N TYR A 113 -10.10 0.79 -7.52
CA TYR A 113 -11.07 0.07 -6.72
C TYR A 113 -11.54 -1.21 -7.42
N SER A 114 -11.89 -2.21 -6.62
CA SER A 114 -12.44 -3.49 -7.05
C SER A 114 -13.45 -3.93 -6.02
N LYS A 115 -14.73 -4.06 -6.39
CA LYS A 115 -15.76 -4.49 -5.45
C LYS A 115 -15.46 -5.89 -4.92
N HIS A 116 -14.86 -6.75 -5.75
CA HIS A 116 -14.47 -8.11 -5.40
C HIS A 116 -13.04 -8.40 -5.88
N LYS A 117 -12.23 -9.11 -5.10
CA LYS A 117 -11.01 -9.75 -5.57
C LYS A 117 -11.03 -11.23 -5.18
N ARG A 118 -10.96 -12.10 -6.18
CA ARG A 118 -10.90 -13.55 -5.99
C ARG A 118 -9.42 -13.93 -5.77
N TYR A 119 -9.09 -14.36 -4.56
CA TYR A 119 -7.90 -15.18 -4.31
C TYR A 119 -8.31 -16.65 -4.32
N PHE A 120 -7.36 -17.56 -4.55
CA PHE A 120 -7.57 -18.99 -4.83
C PHE A 120 -8.55 -19.69 -3.86
N LEU A 121 -8.69 -19.20 -2.61
CA LEU A 121 -9.66 -19.72 -1.60
C LEU A 121 -10.40 -18.63 -0.79
N SER A 122 -10.23 -17.32 -1.08
CA SER A 122 -10.91 -16.26 -0.32
C SER A 122 -11.37 -15.10 -1.20
N LYS A 123 -12.55 -14.55 -0.88
CA LYS A 123 -13.07 -13.34 -1.50
C LYS A 123 -12.91 -12.19 -0.51
N ARG A 124 -11.92 -11.32 -0.74
CA ARG A 124 -11.91 -10.01 -0.10
C ARG A 124 -12.80 -9.06 -0.91
N LYS A 125 -13.72 -8.39 -0.24
CA LYS A 125 -14.63 -7.40 -0.83
C LYS A 125 -14.04 -6.00 -0.65
N ASN A 126 -14.41 -5.07 -1.52
CA ASN A 126 -14.08 -3.65 -1.44
C ASN A 126 -12.58 -3.42 -1.28
N ILE A 127 -11.79 -3.73 -2.31
CA ILE A 127 -10.35 -3.56 -2.29
C ILE A 127 -9.94 -2.41 -3.20
N MET A 128 -9.11 -1.50 -2.71
CA MET A 128 -8.39 -0.56 -3.55
C MET A 128 -6.92 -0.96 -3.66
N LYS A 129 -6.47 -1.20 -4.90
CA LYS A 129 -5.06 -1.33 -5.21
C LYS A 129 -4.45 0.06 -5.32
N ALA A 130 -3.73 0.47 -4.29
CA ALA A 130 -3.04 1.75 -4.26
C ALA A 130 -1.98 1.82 -5.36
N LYS A 131 -1.98 2.96 -6.07
CA LYS A 131 -0.95 3.33 -7.04
C LYS A 131 -0.07 4.46 -6.51
N LYS A 132 -0.66 5.37 -5.73
CA LYS A 132 0.01 6.43 -4.98
C LYS A 132 -0.65 6.57 -3.61
N ILE A 133 0.15 6.82 -2.60
CA ILE A 133 -0.29 7.15 -1.24
C ILE A 133 0.47 8.40 -0.81
N HIS A 134 -0.28 9.35 -0.26
CA HIS A 134 0.22 10.59 0.32
C HIS A 134 -0.26 10.65 1.77
N ILE A 135 0.68 10.74 2.71
CA ILE A 135 0.37 10.87 4.14
C ILE A 135 0.07 12.35 4.39
N LEU A 136 -1.10 12.63 4.95
CA LEU A 136 -1.50 13.97 5.32
C LEU A 136 -0.90 14.24 6.70
N GLN A 137 0.10 15.11 6.78
CA GLN A 137 0.61 15.57 8.07
C GLN A 137 -0.48 16.41 8.72
N GLU A 138 -0.82 16.11 9.97
CA GLU A 138 -1.58 17.04 10.79
C GLU A 138 -0.65 18.22 11.08
N ILE A 139 -1.03 19.41 10.61
CA ILE A 139 -0.37 20.64 11.05
C ILE A 139 -0.68 20.74 12.55
N PRO A 140 0.34 20.81 13.43
CA PRO A 140 0.07 21.01 14.85
C PRO A 140 -0.78 22.27 15.01
N GLU A 141 -1.94 22.14 15.65
CA GLU A 141 -2.91 23.21 15.91
C GLU A 141 -2.24 24.49 16.48
N ALA A 142 -1.12 24.32 17.17
CA ALA A 142 -0.25 25.38 17.69
C ALA A 142 0.38 26.33 16.64
N LEU A 143 0.23 26.09 15.34
CA LEU A 143 0.73 26.97 14.27
C LEU A 143 -0.36 27.81 13.59
N GLU A 144 -1.66 27.58 13.88
CA GLU A 144 -2.73 28.42 13.33
C GLU A 144 -2.83 29.80 13.99
N ASP A 145 -2.34 29.92 15.23
CA ASP A 145 -2.38 31.17 16.01
C ASP A 145 -1.15 32.07 15.85
N LEU A 146 -0.20 31.73 14.97
CA LEU A 146 0.95 32.61 14.76
C LEU A 146 0.51 33.85 13.95
N PRO A 147 0.66 35.07 14.51
CA PRO A 147 0.33 36.28 13.78
C PRO A 147 1.21 36.38 12.55
N VAL A 148 0.57 36.53 11.38
CA VAL A 148 1.27 36.82 10.13
C VAL A 148 1.95 38.18 10.31
N GLU A 149 3.26 38.17 10.56
CA GLU A 149 4.07 39.39 10.51
C GLU A 149 3.96 39.96 9.09
N LYS A 150 3.11 40.98 8.96
CA LYS A 150 3.09 41.84 7.78
C LYS A 150 4.40 42.60 7.76
N ASN A 151 5.39 42.06 7.06
CA ASN A 151 6.54 42.82 6.60
C ASN A 151 6.03 43.91 5.66
N SER A 152 5.75 45.07 6.25
CA SER A 152 5.44 46.30 5.56
C SER A 152 6.78 46.89 5.12
N SER A 153 7.06 46.82 3.82
CA SER A 153 8.10 47.63 3.18
C SER A 153 7.70 49.10 3.13
#